data_AF-A0A916JSS1-F1
#
_entry.id   AF-A0A916JSS1-F1
#
_cell.length_a   1.000
_cell.length_b   1.000
_cell.length_c   1.000
_cell.angle_alpha   90.00
_cell.angle_beta   90.00
_cell.angle_gamma   90.00
#
_symmetry.space_group_name_H-M   'P 1'
#
loop_
_entity.id
_entity.type
_entity.pdbx_description
1 polymer ?
#
loop_
_entity_poly.entity_id
_entity_poly.type
_entity_poly.pdbx_seq_one_letter_code
_entity_poly.pdbx_strand_id
1 'polypeptide(L)'
;MYKDYKGHITVDTVDHIRTLEDYARKLEVDTQLFDVLSIEIVGSRDVLKSRLVCKSKENGELMEVSIEPYDSVFKDFFKRTEIVVENNQLRE
;
A
#
# COMPACT_ATOMS: atom_id res chain seq x y z
N MET A 1 -21.70 -14.13 14.29
CA MET A 1 -21.87 -13.23 13.14
C MET A 1 -20.98 -12.03 13.38
N TYR A 2 -19.85 -11.92 12.69
CA TYR A 2 -18.96 -10.75 12.85
C TYR A 2 -19.64 -9.56 12.17
N LYS A 3 -19.85 -8.48 12.93
CA LYS A 3 -20.39 -7.22 12.39
C LYS A 3 -19.36 -6.60 11.45
N ASP A 4 -19.82 -6.06 10.33
CA ASP A 4 -18.95 -5.32 9.41
C ASP A 4 -18.37 -4.11 10.13
N TYR A 5 -17.05 -4.10 10.33
CA TYR A 5 -16.32 -2.97 10.89
C TYR A 5 -15.85 -2.08 9.74
N LYS A 6 -16.13 -0.78 9.84
CA LYS A 6 -15.46 0.24 9.01
C LYS A 6 -14.39 0.90 9.89
N GLY A 7 -13.14 0.75 9.50
CA GLY A 7 -12.02 1.44 10.12
C GLY A 7 -11.52 2.56 9.21
N HIS A 8 -11.08 3.67 9.81
CA HIS A 8 -10.37 4.74 9.11
C HIS A 8 -8.91 4.72 9.57
N ILE A 9 -7.98 4.71 8.62
CA ILE A 9 -6.55 4.78 8.91
C ILE A 9 -6.12 6.24 8.74
N THR A 10 -5.77 6.89 9.84
CA THR A 10 -5.11 8.20 9.78
C THR A 10 -3.61 7.95 9.69
N VAL A 11 -3.00 8.49 8.64
CA VAL A 11 -1.58 8.28 8.34
C VAL A 11 -0.84 9.61 8.24
N ASP A 12 0.21 9.77 9.04
CA ASP A 12 1.20 10.82 8.82
C ASP A 12 2.22 10.30 7.82
N THR A 13 2.24 10.85 6.60
CA THR A 13 3.19 10.40 5.56
C THR A 13 4.62 10.85 5.87
N VAL A 14 5.61 10.05 5.47
CA VAL A 14 7.02 10.40 5.65
C VAL A 14 7.42 11.49 4.66
N ASP A 15 8.21 12.49 5.07
CA ASP A 15 8.41 13.71 4.27
C ASP A 15 9.06 13.45 2.89
N HIS A 16 9.75 12.32 2.75
CA HIS A 16 10.56 11.95 1.59
C HIS A 16 9.90 10.95 0.62
N ILE A 17 8.71 10.42 0.94
CA ILE A 17 7.86 9.62 0.02
C ILE A 17 6.44 10.15 0.17
N ARG A 18 5.98 10.94 -0.79
CA ARG A 18 4.66 11.58 -0.74
C ARG A 18 3.64 10.85 -1.61
N THR A 19 4.10 10.09 -2.59
CA THR A 19 3.28 9.37 -3.56
C THR A 19 3.82 7.96 -3.81
N LEU A 20 2.97 7.07 -4.35
CA LEU A 20 3.40 5.75 -4.81
C LEU A 20 4.45 5.84 -5.93
N GLU A 21 4.40 6.89 -6.76
CA GLU A 21 5.39 7.12 -7.80
C GLU A 21 6.78 7.46 -7.23
N ASP A 22 6.85 8.27 -6.18
CA ASP A 22 8.12 8.58 -5.51
C ASP A 22 8.78 7.32 -4.97
N TYR A 23 7.98 6.40 -4.44
CA TYR A 23 8.44 5.11 -3.96
C TYR A 23 8.89 4.19 -5.10
N ALA A 24 8.12 4.12 -6.20
CA ALA A 24 8.47 3.36 -7.38
C ALA A 24 9.81 3.81 -7.98
N ARG A 25 10.07 5.13 -8.04
CA ARG A 25 11.34 5.68 -8.52
C ARG A 25 12.52 5.29 -7.66
N LYS A 26 12.35 5.15 -6.33
CA LYS A 26 13.40 4.63 -5.43
C LYS A 26 13.75 3.18 -5.71
N LEU A 27 12.80 2.41 -6.25
CA LEU A 27 12.96 1.02 -6.68
C LEU A 27 13.38 0.90 -8.15
N GLU A 28 13.87 1.99 -8.75
CA GLU A 28 14.35 2.05 -10.14
C GLU A 28 13.25 1.73 -11.18
N VAL A 29 11.97 1.89 -10.82
CA VAL A 29 10.86 1.77 -11.77
C VAL A 29 10.75 3.05 -12.60
N ASP A 30 10.81 2.90 -13.93
CA ASP A 30 10.63 4.01 -14.86
C ASP A 30 9.15 4.42 -14.97
N THR A 31 8.78 5.47 -14.24
CA THR A 31 7.41 6.01 -14.25
C THR A 31 7.00 6.66 -15.59
N GLN A 32 7.93 6.85 -16.54
CA GLN A 32 7.59 7.26 -17.90
C GLN A 32 7.07 6.09 -18.74
N LEU A 33 7.55 4.87 -18.46
CA LEU A 33 7.15 3.64 -19.14
C LEU A 33 6.00 2.92 -18.43
N PHE A 34 5.89 3.10 -17.10
CA PHE A 34 4.93 2.40 -16.27
C PHE A 34 4.05 3.36 -15.45
N ASP A 35 2.76 3.09 -15.41
CA ASP A 35 1.83 3.65 -14.43
C ASP A 35 1.91 2.84 -13.13
N VAL A 36 2.13 3.51 -12.00
CA VAL A 36 2.17 2.88 -10.68
C VAL A 36 0.74 2.83 -10.14
N LEU A 37 0.21 1.62 -9.94
CA LEU A 37 -1.19 1.43 -9.58
C LEU A 37 -1.38 1.32 -8.07
N SER A 38 -0.67 0.39 -7.44
CA SER A 38 -0.87 0.04 -6.03
C SER A 38 0.34 -0.66 -5.45
N ILE A 39 0.37 -0.74 -4.12
CA ILE A 39 1.17 -1.72 -3.40
C ILE A 39 0.20 -2.77 -2.86
N GLU A 40 0.50 -4.03 -3.11
CA GLU A 40 -0.28 -5.16 -2.63
C GLU A 40 0.52 -5.96 -1.61
N ILE A 41 -0.17 -6.38 -0.56
CA ILE A 41 0.36 -7.32 0.43
C ILE A 41 -0.38 -8.64 0.19
N VAL A 42 0.37 -9.67 -0.20
CA VAL A 42 -0.16 -10.97 -0.60
C VAL A 42 0.52 -12.04 0.21
N GLY A 43 -0.26 -12.92 0.83
CA GLY A 43 0.32 -13.96 1.67
C GLY A 43 -0.68 -14.65 2.59
N SER A 44 -0.18 -15.66 3.30
CA SER A 44 -0.88 -16.33 4.38
C SER A 44 -0.39 -15.80 5.73
N ARG A 45 -1.05 -16.22 6.82
CA ARG A 45 -0.78 -15.76 8.19
C ARG A 45 0.70 -15.83 8.60
N ASP A 46 1.46 -16.75 8.01
CA ASP A 46 2.85 -17.03 8.35
C ASP A 46 3.86 -16.52 7.30
N VAL A 47 3.39 -16.14 6.10
CA VAL A 47 4.24 -15.67 5.00
C VAL A 47 3.52 -14.54 4.28
N LEU A 48 3.82 -13.31 4.67
CA LEU A 48 3.38 -12.09 3.98
C LEU A 48 4.47 -11.61 3.04
N LYS A 49 4.09 -11.29 1.80
CA LYS A 49 4.94 -10.65 0.79
C LYS A 49 4.31 -9.33 0.37
N SER A 50 5.14 -8.39 -0.06
CA SER A 50 4.69 -7.13 -0.61
C SER A 50 5.17 -7.00 -2.05
N ARG A 51 4.33 -6.43 -2.91
CA ARG A 51 4.65 -6.15 -4.31
C ARG A 51 4.11 -4.80 -4.72
N LEU A 52 4.87 -4.08 -5.55
CA LEU A 52 4.40 -2.91 -6.25
C LEU A 52 3.78 -3.38 -7.58
N VAL A 53 2.55 -2.98 -7.85
CA VAL A 53 1.83 -3.31 -9.09
C VAL A 53 1.89 -2.10 -10.01
N CYS A 54 2.48 -2.33 -11.18
CA CYS A 54 2.63 -1.35 -12.22
C CYS A 54 1.92 -1.82 -13.49
N LYS A 55 1.56 -0.89 -14.37
CA LYS A 55 1.01 -1.17 -15.69
C LYS A 55 1.86 -0.52 -16.75
N SER A 56 2.29 -1.30 -17.75
CA SER A 56 2.97 -0.77 -18.91
C SER A 56 2.06 0.19 -19.68
N LYS A 57 2.59 1.38 -20.00
CA LYS A 57 1.89 2.36 -20.82
C LYS A 57 1.86 1.97 -22.30
N GLU A 58 2.80 1.14 -22.74
CA GLU A 58 2.93 0.75 -24.15
C GLU A 58 1.89 -0.31 -24.54
N ASN A 59 1.77 -1.38 -23.76
CA ASN A 59 0.95 -2.54 -24.10
C ASN A 59 -0.15 -2.84 -23.06
N GLY A 60 -0.19 -2.10 -21.96
CA GLY A 60 -1.19 -2.28 -20.90
C GLY A 60 -0.96 -3.50 -20.01
N GLU A 61 0.15 -4.23 -20.16
CA GLU A 61 0.47 -5.39 -19.33
C GLU A 61 0.78 -5.00 -17.89
N LEU A 62 0.40 -5.87 -16.96
CA LEU A 62 0.72 -5.71 -15.54
C LEU A 62 2.12 -6.25 -15.26
N MET A 63 2.90 -5.44 -14.53
CA MET A 63 4.21 -5.80 -14.03
C MET A 63 4.18 -5.75 -12.50
N GLU A 64 4.71 -6.78 -11.87
CA GLU A 64 4.81 -6.87 -10.42
C GLU A 64 6.27 -6.79 -10.00
N VAL A 65 6.60 -5.82 -9.16
CA VAL A 65 7.94 -5.68 -8.58
C VAL A 65 7.87 -6.15 -7.13
N SER A 66 8.63 -7.18 -6.78
CA SER A 66 8.74 -7.60 -5.38
C SER A 66 9.45 -6.52 -4.59
N ILE A 67 8.89 -6.14 -3.44
CA ILE A 67 9.44 -5.09 -2.58
C ILE A 67 9.72 -5.64 -1.18
N GLU A 68 10.34 -4.80 -0.34
CA GLU A 68 10.63 -5.13 1.06
C GLU A 68 9.38 -5.61 1.84
N PRO A 69 9.58 -6.31 2.97
CA PRO A 69 8.48 -6.82 3.79
C PRO A 69 7.45 -5.74 4.16
N TYR A 70 6.20 -6.17 4.34
CA TYR A 70 5.07 -5.27 4.59
C TYR A 70 5.31 -4.28 5.74
N ASP A 71 6.00 -4.70 6.81
CA ASP A 71 6.35 -3.83 7.94
C ASP A 71 7.29 -2.69 7.55
N SER A 72 8.27 -2.94 6.66
CA SER A 72 9.18 -1.90 6.15
C SER A 72 8.42 -0.91 5.28
N VAL A 73 7.58 -1.42 4.37
CA VAL A 73 6.76 -0.59 3.49
C VAL A 73 5.87 0.36 4.29
N PHE A 74 5.23 -0.13 5.35
CA PHE A 74 4.41 0.71 6.22
C PHE A 74 5.21 1.82 6.90
N LYS A 75 6.44 1.54 7.35
CA LYS A 75 7.32 2.55 7.98
C LYS A 75 7.82 3.61 6.98
N ASP A 76 8.03 3.22 5.73
CA ASP A 76 8.52 4.10 4.66
C ASP A 76 7.44 5.03 4.12
N PHE A 77 6.17 4.63 4.22
CA PHE A 77 5.03 5.46 3.84
C PHE A 77 4.41 6.22 5.01
N PHE A 78 4.45 5.66 6.21
CA PHE A 78 3.72 6.17 7.36
C PHE A 78 4.61 6.30 8.59
N LYS A 79 4.82 7.53 9.04
CA LYS A 79 5.48 7.85 10.32
C LYS A 79 4.69 7.30 11.51
N ARG A 80 3.36 7.29 11.40
CA ARG A 80 2.43 6.77 12.39
C ARG A 80 1.19 6.23 11.69
N THR A 81 0.79 5.02 12.07
CA THR A 81 -0.44 4.37 11.61
C THR A 81 -1.37 4.21 12.81
N GLU A 82 -2.46 4.96 12.85
CA GLU A 82 -3.52 4.75 13.84
C GLU A 82 -4.72 4.10 13.14
N ILE A 83 -5.04 2.87 13.54
CA ILE A 83 -6.21 2.15 13.06
C ILE A 83 -7.37 2.48 14.01
N VAL A 84 -8.23 3.41 13.61
CA VAL A 84 -9.45 3.73 14.36
C VAL A 84 -10.55 2.78 13.90
N VAL A 85 -10.96 1.88 14.78
CA VAL A 85 -12.11 1.00 14.56
C VAL A 85 -13.34 1.71 15.12
N GLU A 86 -14.18 2.28 14.25
CA GLU A 86 -15.45 2.88 14.68
C GLU A 86 -16.49 1.78 14.86
N ASN A 87 -16.91 1.59 16.10
CA ASN A 87 -18.00 0.68 16.42
C ASN A 87 -19.33 1.41 16.18
N ASN A 88 -19.99 1.14 15.06
CA ASN A 88 -21.37 1.58 14.84
C ASN A 88 -22.32 0.77 15.76
N GLN A 89 -22.29 1.07 17.06
CA GLN A 89 -23.48 0.86 17.88
C GLN A 89 -24.51 1.89 17.43
N LEU A 90 -25.40 1.45 16.53
CA LEU A 90 -26.69 2.12 16.29
C LEU A 90 -27.31 2.41 17.66
N ARG A 91 -27.45 3.69 17.98
CA ARG A 91 -28.25 4.15 19.11
C ARG A 91 -29.68 3.67 18.87
N GLU A 92 -30.18 2.83 19.77
CA GLU A 92 -31.61 2.53 19.92
C GLU A 92 -32.41 3.80 20.23
#